data_AF-A0A2G3K477-F1
#
_entry.id   AF-A0A2G3K477-F1
#
_cell.length_a   1.000
_cell.length_b   1.000
_cell.length_c   1.000
_cell.angle_alpha   90.00
_cell.angle_beta   90.00
_cell.angle_gamma   90.00
#
_symmetry.space_group_name_H-M   'P 1'
#
loop_
_entity.id
_entity.type
_entity.pdbx_description
1 polymer ?
#
loop_
_entity_poly.entity_id
_entity_poly.type
_entity_poly.pdbx_seq_one_letter_code
_entity_poly.pdbx_strand_id
1 'polypeptide(L)'
;MPELPEVRRLVVEAGFAAVHLGLNSEIRTILAALPGWIDDPVVLASCQATLLFGLNKPTEALERLEGLPDDVCPQLRELLHARLAARPANAA
;
A
#
# COMPACT_ATOMS: atom_id res chain seq x y z
N MET A 1 28.08 12.12 -2.33
CA MET A 1 27.16 10.98 -2.10
C MET A 1 25.91 11.28 -2.89
N PRO A 2 25.44 10.42 -3.81
CA PRO A 2 24.20 10.69 -4.50
C PRO A 2 23.05 10.72 -3.47
N GLU A 3 22.08 11.56 -3.77
CA GLU A 3 21.10 12.11 -2.85
C GLU A 3 20.19 10.98 -2.27
N LEU A 4 20.11 10.87 -0.94
CA LEU A 4 19.24 9.92 -0.22
C LEU A 4 17.76 9.81 -0.70
N PRO A 5 17.13 10.86 -1.28
CA PRO A 5 15.79 10.77 -1.87
C PRO A 5 15.65 9.71 -2.97
N GLU A 6 16.69 9.45 -3.76
CA GLU A 6 16.61 8.50 -4.89
C GLU A 6 16.47 7.05 -4.41
N VAL A 7 17.19 6.69 -3.33
CA VAL A 7 17.14 5.34 -2.76
C VAL A 7 15.75 5.02 -2.19
N ARG A 8 15.14 5.97 -1.46
CA ARG A 8 13.79 5.79 -0.89
C ARG A 8 12.75 5.59 -1.98
N ARG A 9 12.82 6.39 -3.03
CA ARG A 9 11.96 6.26 -4.21
C ARG A 9 12.13 4.90 -4.89
N LEU A 10 13.36 4.48 -5.16
CA LEU A 10 13.65 3.19 -5.78
C LEU A 10 13.11 2.01 -4.96
N VAL A 11 13.18 2.08 -3.62
CA VAL A 11 12.64 1.02 -2.76
C VAL A 11 11.10 1.00 -2.80
N VAL A 12 10.43 2.15 -2.87
CA VAL A 12 8.98 2.22 -3.06
C VAL A 12 8.58 1.63 -4.43
N GLU A 13 9.30 2.00 -5.49
CA GLU A 13 9.09 1.46 -6.84
C GLU A 13 9.33 -0.06 -6.88
N ALA A 14 10.38 -0.56 -6.21
CA ALA A 14 10.62 -1.98 -6.03
C ALA A 14 9.49 -2.68 -5.26
N GLY A 15 8.88 -2.00 -4.29
CA GLY A 15 7.69 -2.48 -3.59
C GLY A 15 6.49 -2.70 -4.53
N PHE A 16 6.26 -1.77 -5.46
CA PHE A 16 5.21 -1.95 -6.47
C PHE A 16 5.52 -3.09 -7.45
N ALA A 17 6.77 -3.25 -7.86
CA ALA A 17 7.19 -4.40 -8.67
C ALA A 17 7.01 -5.73 -7.90
N ALA A 18 7.37 -5.75 -6.61
CA ALA A 18 7.22 -6.91 -5.73
C ALA A 18 5.75 -7.35 -5.59
N VAL A 19 4.80 -6.41 -5.54
CA VAL A 19 3.35 -6.70 -5.58
C VAL A 19 2.98 -7.49 -6.82
N HIS A 20 3.44 -7.07 -8.00
CA HIS A 20 3.14 -7.76 -9.24
C HIS A 20 3.75 -9.18 -9.29
N LEU A 21 4.92 -9.36 -8.68
CA LEU A 21 5.65 -10.64 -8.65
C LEU A 21 5.23 -11.55 -7.49
N GLY A 22 4.33 -11.11 -6.60
CA GLY A 22 3.88 -11.90 -5.45
C GLY A 22 4.95 -12.11 -4.36
N LEU A 23 5.95 -11.22 -4.29
CA LEU A 23 7.08 -11.31 -3.35
C LEU A 23 6.66 -10.83 -1.94
N ASN A 24 5.85 -11.66 -1.27
CA ASN A 24 5.18 -11.29 -0.04
C ASN A 24 6.12 -10.96 1.14
N SER A 25 7.32 -11.53 1.19
CA SER A 25 8.26 -11.27 2.30
C SER A 25 8.90 -9.88 2.16
N GLU A 26 9.18 -9.52 0.92
CA GLU A 26 9.80 -8.29 0.48
C GLU A 26 8.82 -7.14 0.64
N ILE A 27 7.56 -7.34 0.22
CA ILE A 27 6.49 -6.35 0.43
C ILE A 27 6.32 -6.04 1.92
N ARG A 28 6.33 -7.06 2.81
CA ARG A 28 6.24 -6.84 4.27
C ARG A 28 7.43 -6.07 4.80
N THR A 29 8.64 -6.37 4.32
CA THR A 29 9.87 -5.69 4.72
C THR A 29 9.84 -4.23 4.32
N ILE A 30 9.43 -3.93 3.08
CA ILE A 30 9.30 -2.57 2.56
C ILE A 30 8.21 -1.82 3.32
N LEU A 31 7.04 -2.44 3.54
CA LEU A 31 5.91 -1.85 4.27
C LEU A 31 6.31 -1.40 5.69
N ALA A 32 7.10 -2.21 6.40
CA ALA A 32 7.58 -1.89 7.74
C ALA A 32 8.54 -0.69 7.77
N ALA A 33 9.26 -0.44 6.68
CA ALA A 33 10.26 0.60 6.59
C ALA A 33 9.73 1.94 6.06
N LEU A 34 8.58 1.95 5.37
CA LEU A 34 7.97 3.16 4.78
C LEU A 34 7.86 4.36 5.75
N PRO A 35 7.45 4.20 7.02
CA PRO A 35 7.32 5.34 7.95
C PRO A 35 8.65 6.05 8.24
N GLY A 36 9.79 5.38 8.06
CA GLY A 36 11.11 5.99 8.20
C GLY A 36 11.61 6.69 6.92
N TRP A 37 10.88 6.59 5.82
CA TRP A 37 11.31 7.05 4.50
C TRP A 37 10.39 8.12 3.89
N ILE A 38 9.09 8.07 4.17
CA ILE A 38 8.10 8.97 3.59
C ILE A 38 7.57 9.90 4.67
N ASP A 39 7.87 11.19 4.53
CA ASP A 39 7.45 12.23 5.47
C ASP A 39 6.04 12.76 5.16
N ASP A 40 5.62 12.72 3.89
CA ASP A 40 4.27 13.14 3.49
C ASP A 40 3.24 12.06 3.91
N PRO A 41 2.28 12.39 4.80
CA PRO A 41 1.33 11.43 5.33
C PRO A 41 0.37 10.88 4.26
N VAL A 42 0.03 11.68 3.24
CA VAL A 42 -0.86 11.25 2.14
C VAL A 42 -0.11 10.25 1.26
N VAL A 43 1.15 10.54 0.92
CA VAL A 43 1.99 9.61 0.14
C VAL A 43 2.26 8.33 0.92
N LEU A 44 2.56 8.44 2.22
CA LEU A 44 2.81 7.28 3.08
C LEU A 44 1.59 6.36 3.13
N ALA A 45 0.41 6.91 3.40
CA ALA A 45 -0.84 6.17 3.43
C ALA A 45 -1.16 5.50 2.08
N SER A 46 -0.96 6.21 0.96
CA SER A 46 -1.17 5.70 -0.40
C SER A 46 -0.25 4.51 -0.72
N CYS A 47 1.04 4.62 -0.36
CA CYS A 47 2.00 3.54 -0.52
C CYS A 47 1.65 2.33 0.37
N GLN A 48 1.32 2.56 1.64
CA GLN A 48 0.93 1.51 2.57
C GLN A 48 -0.31 0.76 2.07
N ALA A 49 -1.35 1.48 1.64
CA ALA A 49 -2.58 0.91 1.12
C ALA A 49 -2.33 0.02 -0.11
N THR A 50 -1.50 0.47 -1.05
CA THR A 50 -1.17 -0.30 -2.26
C THR A 50 -0.43 -1.60 -1.92
N LEU A 51 0.56 -1.54 -1.03
CA LEU A 51 1.30 -2.74 -0.61
C LEU A 51 0.41 -3.73 0.17
N LEU A 52 -0.48 -3.23 1.03
CA LEU A 52 -1.45 -4.04 1.77
C LEU A 52 -2.48 -4.70 0.82
N PHE A 53 -2.91 -3.99 -0.23
CA PHE A 53 -3.74 -4.56 -1.28
C PHE A 53 -3.01 -5.71 -2.00
N GLY A 54 -1.73 -5.53 -2.35
CA GLY A 54 -0.88 -6.57 -2.93
C GLY A 54 -0.69 -7.79 -2.03
N LEU A 55 -0.69 -7.59 -0.70
CA LEU A 55 -0.67 -8.66 0.31
C LEU A 55 -2.05 -9.29 0.56
N ASN A 56 -3.06 -8.97 -0.24
CA ASN A 56 -4.43 -9.44 -0.09
C ASN A 56 -5.05 -9.09 1.28
N LYS A 57 -4.71 -7.92 1.83
CA LYS A 57 -5.23 -7.36 3.08
C LYS A 57 -6.10 -6.12 2.80
N PRO A 58 -7.25 -6.25 2.13
CA PRO A 58 -8.04 -5.11 1.68
C PRO A 58 -8.64 -4.27 2.83
N THR A 59 -8.94 -4.88 3.98
CA THR A 59 -9.42 -4.14 5.16
C THR A 59 -8.34 -3.22 5.71
N GLU A 60 -7.15 -3.75 6.00
CA GLU A 60 -6.00 -2.95 6.46
C GLU A 60 -5.61 -1.88 5.44
N ALA A 61 -5.71 -2.17 4.14
CA ALA A 61 -5.43 -1.20 3.09
C ALA A 61 -6.43 -0.03 3.11
N LEU A 62 -7.72 -0.31 3.33
CA LEU A 62 -8.75 0.72 3.41
C LEU A 62 -8.58 1.58 4.67
N GLU A 63 -8.27 0.97 5.81
CA GLU A 63 -7.96 1.67 7.07
C GLU A 63 -6.84 2.71 6.90
N ARG A 64 -5.85 2.45 6.03
CA ARG A 64 -4.79 3.45 5.74
C ARG A 64 -5.28 4.67 5.01
N LEU A 65 -6.36 4.55 4.25
CA LEU A 65 -6.96 5.65 3.49
C LEU A 65 -8.10 6.32 4.26
N GLU A 66 -8.49 5.81 5.43
CA GLU A 66 -9.51 6.43 6.28
C GLU A 66 -9.04 7.81 6.77
N GLY A 67 -9.92 8.80 6.68
CA GLY A 67 -9.62 10.19 7.06
C GLY A 67 -8.84 11.01 6.03
N LEU A 68 -8.40 10.40 4.93
CA LEU A 68 -7.91 11.14 3.76
C LEU A 68 -9.07 11.54 2.84
N PRO A 69 -8.92 12.63 2.06
CA PRO A 69 -9.88 13.01 1.03
C PRO A 69 -10.21 11.85 0.08
N ASP A 70 -11.45 11.84 -0.43
CA ASP A 70 -11.95 10.78 -1.31
C ASP A 70 -11.28 10.77 -2.69
N ASP A 71 -10.68 11.89 -3.11
CA ASP A 71 -9.91 12.01 -4.33
C ASP A 71 -8.48 11.44 -4.20
N VAL A 72 -8.07 10.99 -3.01
CA VAL A 72 -6.82 10.24 -2.80
C VAL A 72 -7.03 8.77 -3.18
N CYS A 73 -6.24 8.31 -4.16
CA CYS A 73 -6.23 6.94 -4.68
C CYS A 73 -7.62 6.38 -5.05
N PRO A 74 -8.43 7.09 -5.86
CA PRO A 74 -9.83 6.74 -6.07
C PRO A 74 -10.01 5.35 -6.70
N GLN A 75 -9.14 4.99 -7.66
CA GLN A 75 -9.19 3.66 -8.29
C GLN A 75 -8.85 2.53 -7.29
N LEU A 76 -7.92 2.77 -6.37
CA LEU A 76 -7.58 1.78 -5.34
C LEU A 76 -8.75 1.61 -4.36
N ARG A 77 -9.42 2.70 -3.96
CA ARG A 77 -10.62 2.64 -3.10
C ARG A 77 -11.72 1.81 -3.76
N GLU A 78 -12.01 2.06 -5.05
CA GLU A 78 -12.99 1.26 -5.80
C GLU A 78 -12.64 -0.23 -5.81
N LEU A 79 -11.38 -0.57 -6.10
CA LEU A 79 -10.90 -1.95 -6.08
C LEU A 79 -11.02 -2.59 -4.68
N LEU A 80 -10.70 -1.85 -3.62
CA LEU A 80 -10.81 -2.32 -2.25
C LEU A 80 -12.27 -2.60 -1.86
N HIS A 81 -13.18 -1.67 -2.15
CA HIS A 81 -14.61 -1.86 -1.91
C HIS A 81 -15.17 -3.06 -2.69
N ALA A 82 -14.83 -3.18 -3.97
CA ALA A 82 -15.24 -4.32 -4.78
C ALA A 82 -14.70 -5.65 -4.23
N ARG A 83 -13.43 -5.69 -3.80
CA ARG A 83 -12.78 -6.86 -3.19
C ARG A 83 -13.46 -7.27 -1.88
N LEU A 84 -13.79 -6.30 -1.04
CA LEU A 84 -14.46 -6.53 0.24
C LEU A 84 -15.90 -7.02 0.03
N ALA A 85 -16.64 -6.44 -0.91
CA ALA A 85 -17.99 -6.87 -1.26
C ALA A 85 -18.03 -8.28 -1.88
N ALA A 86 -17.01 -8.65 -2.66
CA ALA A 86 -16.89 -9.98 -3.26
C ALA A 86 -16.45 -11.07 -2.27
N ARG A 87 -16.05 -10.72 -1.05
CA ARG A 87 -15.59 -11.68 -0.03
C ARG A 87 -16.83 -12.35 0.60
N PRO A 88 -16.99 -13.68 0.50
CA PRO A 88 -18.19 -14.34 1.04
C PRO A 88 -18.26 -14.15 2.55
N ALA A 89 -19.46 -13.88 3.07
CA ALA A 89 -19.75 -13.59 4.48
C ALA A 89 -19.52 -14.78 5.45
N ASN A 90 -18.83 -15.83 5.01
CA ASN A 90 -18.66 -17.08 5.77
C ASN A 90 -17.18 -17.47 5.84
N ALA A 91 -16.42 -16.74 6.65
CA ALA A 91 -15.11 -17.13 7.15
C ALA A 91 -14.95 -16.54 8.56
N ALA A 92 -15.85 -16.94 9.44
CA ALA A 92 -15.77 -16.77 10.89
C ALA A 92 -16.17 -18.10 11.52
#